data_AF-A0A963NV10-F1
#
_entry.id   AF-A0A963NV10-F1
#
_cell.length_a   1.000
_cell.length_b   1.000
_cell.length_c   1.000
_cell.angle_alpha   90.00
_cell.angle_beta   90.00
_cell.angle_gamma   90.00
#
_symmetry.space_group_name_H-M   'P 1'
#
loop_
_entity.id
_entity.type
_entity.pdbx_description
1 polymer ?
#
loop_
_entity_poly.entity_id
_entity_poly.type
_entity_poly.pdbx_seq_one_letter_code
_entity_poly.pdbx_strand_id
1 'polypeptide(L)'
;MAAAWSAAAVTVPHAVGLGLLAFAPLAGDYSLAALALWSAALPGLLLTLAAPRPGVVYAPTTVVALLFAAVLATAHGAAPTLGLSARQVLAVSGATVALAFVFQWLLGVLRLASVARFLPISVTHGFAAGVGLSMVVGQVRSGFGSGALGDARMGWHALAALAVVGLAWWLRGRWPRTPGLLTAVAVVALAVALA
;
A
#
# COMPACT_ATOMS: atom_id res chain seq x y z
N MET A 1 8.68 12.38 -20.11
CA MET A 1 7.83 11.19 -20.34
C MET A 1 8.44 9.91 -19.75
N ALA A 2 9.68 9.52 -20.08
CA ALA A 2 10.31 8.30 -19.57
C ALA A 2 10.36 8.18 -18.02
N ALA A 3 10.61 9.28 -17.31
CA ALA A 3 10.61 9.30 -15.84
C ALA A 3 9.24 8.99 -15.22
N ALA A 4 8.15 9.48 -15.83
CA ALA A 4 6.79 9.22 -15.36
C ALA A 4 6.39 7.75 -15.55
N TRP A 5 6.76 7.17 -16.70
CA TRP A 5 6.57 5.73 -16.97
C TRP A 5 7.36 4.86 -15.99
N SER A 6 8.62 5.24 -15.71
CA SER A 6 9.44 4.53 -14.73
C SER A 6 8.84 4.61 -13.32
N ALA A 7 8.38 5.80 -12.90
CA ALA A 7 7.71 5.97 -11.62
C ALA A 7 6.42 5.13 -11.55
N ALA A 8 5.56 5.19 -12.57
CA ALA A 8 4.33 4.40 -12.64
C ALA A 8 4.59 2.89 -12.55
N ALA A 9 5.64 2.40 -13.22
CA ALA A 9 6.00 1.00 -13.20
C ALA A 9 6.47 0.50 -11.82
N VAL A 10 6.84 1.40 -10.91
CA VAL A 10 7.14 1.05 -9.51
C VAL A 10 5.93 1.28 -8.62
N THR A 11 5.22 2.40 -8.80
CA THR A 11 4.13 2.81 -7.91
C THR A 11 2.87 1.97 -8.08
N VAL A 12 2.54 1.51 -9.28
CA VAL A 12 1.34 0.68 -9.52
C VAL A 12 1.39 -0.65 -8.75
N PRO A 13 2.40 -1.52 -8.91
CA PRO A 13 2.46 -2.76 -8.15
C PRO A 13 2.59 -2.50 -6.64
N HIS A 14 3.27 -1.42 -6.25
CA HIS A 14 3.36 -1.04 -4.83
C HIS A 14 2.00 -0.62 -4.26
N ALA A 15 1.25 0.23 -4.95
CA ALA A 15 -0.08 0.68 -4.54
C ALA A 15 -1.07 -0.48 -4.45
N VAL A 16 -1.04 -1.40 -5.42
CA VAL A 16 -1.87 -2.62 -5.37
C VAL A 16 -1.49 -3.47 -4.16
N GLY A 17 -0.20 -3.77 -3.95
CA GLY A 17 0.24 -4.57 -2.81
C GLY A 17 -0.13 -3.96 -1.45
N LEU A 18 0.02 -2.63 -1.31
CA LEU A 18 -0.39 -1.90 -0.11
C LEU A 18 -1.91 -1.87 0.07
N GLY A 19 -2.66 -1.63 -1.01
CA GLY A 19 -4.12 -1.54 -0.94
C GLY A 19 -4.77 -2.90 -0.66
N LEU A 20 -4.22 -4.01 -1.15
CA LEU A 20 -4.68 -5.35 -0.80
C LEU A 20 -4.57 -5.62 0.70
N LEU A 21 -3.48 -5.17 1.33
CA LEU A 21 -3.32 -5.25 2.79
C LEU A 21 -4.26 -4.28 3.50
N ALA A 22 -4.34 -3.04 3.02
CA ALA A 22 -5.03 -1.97 3.72
C ALA A 22 -6.55 -2.09 3.67
N PHE A 23 -7.10 -2.59 2.56
CA PHE A 23 -8.53 -2.80 2.35
C PHE A 23 -8.98 -4.25 2.61
N ALA A 24 -8.11 -5.14 3.11
CA ALA A 24 -8.42 -6.55 3.34
C ALA A 24 -9.76 -6.82 4.07
N PRO A 25 -10.18 -6.04 5.10
CA PRO A 25 -11.47 -6.24 5.76
C PRO A 25 -12.70 -6.08 4.85
N LEU A 26 -12.55 -5.47 3.67
CA LEU A 26 -13.63 -5.19 2.72
C LEU A 26 -13.65 -6.15 1.52
N ALA A 27 -12.86 -7.23 1.55
CA ALA A 27 -12.66 -8.14 0.41
C ALA A 27 -13.95 -8.80 -0.12
N GLY A 28 -14.98 -8.94 0.71
CA GLY A 28 -16.27 -9.53 0.32
C GLY A 28 -17.22 -8.57 -0.40
N ASP A 29 -17.07 -7.26 -0.19
CA ASP A 29 -18.03 -6.25 -0.65
C ASP A 29 -17.51 -5.42 -1.83
N TYR A 30 -16.18 -5.34 -1.99
CA TYR A 30 -15.54 -4.45 -2.94
C TYR A 30 -14.34 -5.08 -3.66
N SER A 31 -14.08 -4.59 -4.88
CA SER A 31 -12.83 -4.87 -5.57
C SER A 31 -11.67 -4.14 -4.89
N LEU A 32 -10.85 -4.90 -4.15
CA LEU A 32 -9.68 -4.36 -3.44
C LEU A 32 -8.68 -3.70 -4.38
N ALA A 33 -8.46 -4.28 -5.57
CA ALA A 33 -7.57 -3.72 -6.58
C ALA A 33 -8.08 -2.36 -7.10
N ALA A 34 -9.39 -2.21 -7.29
CA ALA A 34 -9.98 -0.94 -7.70
C ALA A 34 -9.83 0.11 -6.60
N LEU A 35 -10.13 -0.23 -5.34
CA LEU A 35 -9.94 0.67 -4.20
C LEU A 35 -8.47 1.10 -4.07
N ALA A 36 -7.54 0.16 -4.19
CA ALA A 36 -6.10 0.42 -4.17
C ALA A 36 -5.68 1.41 -5.26
N LEU A 37 -6.04 1.15 -6.51
CA LEU A 37 -5.66 1.99 -7.65
C LEU A 37 -6.31 3.37 -7.60
N TRP A 38 -7.60 3.46 -7.27
CA TRP A 38 -8.27 4.75 -7.14
C TRP A 38 -7.75 5.57 -5.97
N SER A 39 -7.46 4.93 -4.83
CA SER A 39 -6.86 5.62 -3.67
C SER A 39 -5.43 6.13 -3.93
N ALA A 40 -4.71 5.53 -4.88
CA ALA A 40 -3.41 6.02 -5.31
C ALA A 40 -3.53 7.10 -6.40
N ALA A 41 -4.37 6.88 -7.40
CA ALA A 41 -4.45 7.70 -8.60
C ALA A 41 -5.09 9.07 -8.36
N LEU A 42 -6.25 9.13 -7.68
CA LEU A 42 -6.98 10.38 -7.52
C LEU A 42 -6.24 11.39 -6.62
N PRO A 43 -5.80 11.03 -5.40
CA PRO A 43 -5.03 11.96 -4.57
C PRO A 43 -3.71 12.35 -5.24
N GLY A 44 -3.05 11.40 -5.93
CA GLY A 44 -1.82 11.67 -6.68
C GLY A 44 -2.02 12.73 -7.76
N LEU A 45 -3.06 12.56 -8.59
CA LEU A 45 -3.43 13.54 -9.62
C LEU A 45 -3.77 14.91 -9.01
N LEU A 46 -4.63 14.93 -8.00
CA LEU A 46 -5.06 16.18 -7.36
C LEU A 46 -3.88 16.94 -6.74
N LEU A 47 -2.97 16.26 -6.04
CA LEU A 47 -1.81 16.89 -5.42
C LEU A 47 -0.76 17.33 -6.45
N THR A 48 -0.57 16.56 -7.53
CA THR A 48 0.31 16.97 -8.63
C THR A 48 -0.19 18.26 -9.30
N LEU A 49 -1.51 18.43 -9.43
CA LEU A 49 -2.11 19.64 -10.02
C LEU A 49 -2.17 20.81 -9.04
N ALA A 50 -2.56 20.59 -7.79
CA ALA A 50 -2.75 21.65 -6.80
C ALA A 50 -1.46 22.13 -6.14
N ALA A 51 -0.46 21.25 -6.02
CA ALA A 51 0.82 21.54 -5.34
C ALA A 51 2.00 20.96 -6.14
N PRO A 52 2.27 21.47 -7.36
CA PRO A 52 3.30 20.94 -8.22
C PRO A 52 4.68 21.11 -7.58
N ARG A 53 5.40 20.00 -7.41
CA ARG A 53 6.80 19.99 -6.97
C ARG A 53 7.65 19.16 -7.92
N PRO A 54 8.68 19.75 -8.56
CA PRO A 54 9.56 19.02 -9.47
C PRO A 54 10.16 17.78 -8.81
N GLY A 55 10.04 16.63 -9.47
CA GLY A 55 10.61 15.36 -9.00
C GLY A 55 9.85 14.65 -7.88
N VAL A 56 8.70 15.17 -7.43
CA VAL A 56 7.88 14.53 -6.39
C VAL A 56 6.79 13.68 -7.03
N VAL A 57 6.71 12.41 -6.61
CA VAL A 57 5.63 11.49 -6.96
C VAL A 57 4.77 11.26 -5.72
N TYR A 58 3.52 11.71 -5.78
CA TYR A 58 2.54 11.47 -4.72
C TYR A 58 1.94 10.07 -4.90
N ALA A 59 2.20 9.17 -3.96
CA ALA A 59 1.68 7.81 -3.95
C ALA A 59 1.54 7.30 -2.50
N PRO A 60 0.71 6.26 -2.27
CA PRO A 60 0.61 5.63 -0.96
C PRO A 60 1.96 5.10 -0.50
N THR A 61 2.26 5.28 0.79
CA THR A 61 3.46 4.76 1.42
C THR A 61 3.10 3.59 2.35
N THR A 62 4.05 2.69 2.58
CA THR A 62 3.83 1.52 3.44
C THR A 62 3.32 1.90 4.83
N VAL A 63 3.92 2.93 5.43
CA VAL A 63 3.53 3.42 6.75
C VAL A 63 2.07 3.83 6.79
N VAL A 64 1.66 4.71 5.86
CA VAL A 64 0.31 5.27 5.84
C VAL A 64 -0.70 4.18 5.50
N ALA A 65 -0.37 3.26 4.61
CA ALA A 65 -1.21 2.12 4.27
C ALA A 65 -1.47 1.21 5.49
N LEU A 66 -0.45 0.92 6.30
CA LEU A 66 -0.62 0.11 7.52
C LEU A 66 -1.43 0.84 8.60
N LEU A 67 -1.20 2.14 8.79
CA LEU A 67 -2.01 2.95 9.71
C LEU A 67 -3.47 2.99 9.27
N PHE A 68 -3.71 3.19 7.97
CA PHE A 68 -5.05 3.14 7.41
C PHE A 68 -5.68 1.74 7.56
N ALA A 69 -4.91 0.67 7.34
CA ALA A 69 -5.36 -0.71 7.56
C ALA A 69 -5.85 -0.91 8.99
N ALA A 70 -5.13 -0.37 9.98
CA ALA A 70 -5.51 -0.45 11.39
C ALA A 70 -6.80 0.34 11.68
N VAL A 71 -6.95 1.54 11.13
CA VAL A 71 -8.20 2.33 11.23
C VAL A 71 -9.37 1.56 10.63
N LEU A 72 -9.20 1.03 9.41
CA LEU A 72 -10.25 0.30 8.71
C LEU A 72 -10.62 -0.99 9.45
N ALA A 73 -9.64 -1.75 9.92
CA ALA A 73 -9.88 -2.97 10.71
C ALA A 73 -10.62 -2.66 12.02
N THR A 74 -10.29 -1.54 12.68
CA THR A 74 -10.98 -1.10 13.90
C THR A 74 -12.44 -0.73 13.60
N ALA A 75 -12.68 0.07 12.56
CA ALA A 75 -14.02 0.45 12.14
C ALA A 75 -14.86 -0.75 11.69
N HIS A 76 -14.25 -1.69 10.97
CA HIS A 76 -14.90 -2.93 10.54
C HIS A 76 -15.23 -3.83 11.72
N GLY A 77 -14.33 -3.97 12.70
CA GLY A 77 -14.57 -4.75 13.92
C GLY A 77 -15.71 -4.19 14.79
N ALA A 78 -15.91 -2.86 14.78
CA ALA A 78 -17.04 -2.20 15.45
C ALA A 78 -18.33 -2.18 14.61
N ALA A 79 -18.29 -2.59 13.34
CA ALA A 79 -19.43 -2.48 12.44
C ALA A 79 -20.66 -3.30 12.90
N PRO A 80 -20.53 -4.57 13.37
CA PRO A 80 -21.68 -5.36 13.79
C PRO A 80 -22.40 -4.77 15.00
N THR A 81 -21.67 -4.20 15.96
CA THR A 81 -22.26 -3.62 17.18
C THR A 81 -22.94 -2.28 16.91
N LEU A 82 -22.48 -1.55 15.89
CA LEU A 82 -23.01 -0.24 15.49
C LEU A 82 -23.99 -0.33 14.31
N GLY A 83 -24.26 -1.52 13.77
CA GLY A 83 -25.11 -1.73 12.61
C GLY A 83 -24.59 -1.04 11.34
N LEU A 84 -23.27 -0.92 11.18
CA LEU A 84 -22.66 -0.24 10.03
C LEU A 84 -22.51 -1.19 8.84
N SER A 85 -22.89 -0.70 7.66
CA SER A 85 -22.57 -1.33 6.38
C SER A 85 -21.10 -1.13 5.99
N ALA A 86 -20.60 -1.96 5.08
CA ALA A 86 -19.24 -1.83 4.52
C ALA A 86 -18.97 -0.44 3.91
N ARG A 87 -19.99 0.17 3.29
CA ARG A 87 -19.93 1.55 2.77
C ARG A 87 -19.70 2.56 3.90
N GLN A 88 -20.41 2.40 5.02
CA GLN A 88 -20.26 3.29 6.17
C GLN A 88 -18.92 3.11 6.86
N VAL A 89 -18.41 1.87 6.96
CA VAL A 89 -17.04 1.59 7.44
C VAL A 89 -15.99 2.30 6.59
N LEU A 90 -16.13 2.23 5.26
CA LEU A 90 -15.26 2.97 4.34
C LEU A 90 -15.39 4.48 4.51
N ALA A 91 -16.62 5.00 4.68
CA ALA A 91 -16.87 6.42 4.89
C ALA A 91 -16.25 6.94 6.20
N VAL A 92 -16.37 6.20 7.29
CA VAL A 92 -15.74 6.53 8.59
C VAL A 92 -14.22 6.55 8.44
N SER A 93 -13.64 5.53 7.80
CA SER A 93 -12.20 5.46 7.57
C SER A 93 -11.72 6.60 6.66
N GLY A 94 -12.49 6.93 5.62
CA GLY A 94 -12.24 8.06 4.74
C GLY A 94 -12.33 9.42 5.46
N ALA A 95 -13.28 9.56 6.40
CA ALA A 95 -13.37 10.75 7.25
C ALA A 95 -12.14 10.89 8.16
N THR A 96 -11.58 9.79 8.67
CA THR A 96 -10.32 9.81 9.41
C THR A 96 -9.15 10.29 8.54
N VAL A 97 -9.08 9.84 7.28
CA VAL A 97 -8.06 10.32 6.32
C VAL A 97 -8.25 11.80 5.99
N ALA A 98 -9.49 12.26 5.78
CA ALA A 98 -9.79 13.66 5.54
C ALA A 98 -9.39 14.53 6.74
N LEU A 99 -9.66 14.08 7.96
CA LEU A 99 -9.23 14.75 9.18
C LEU A 99 -7.70 14.81 9.29
N ALA A 100 -7.00 13.72 8.98
CA ALA A 100 -5.55 13.70 8.93
C ALA A 100 -5.00 14.70 7.90
N PHE A 101 -5.64 14.82 6.74
CA PHE A 101 -5.29 15.83 5.72
C PHE A 101 -5.49 17.25 6.23
N VAL A 102 -6.58 17.54 6.94
CA VAL A 102 -6.81 18.84 7.59
C VAL A 102 -5.68 19.15 8.58
N PHE A 103 -5.29 18.19 9.43
CA PHE A 103 -4.16 18.39 10.34
C PHE A 103 -2.85 18.63 9.60
N GLN A 104 -2.55 17.85 8.56
CA GLN A 104 -1.35 18.05 7.73
C GLN A 104 -1.32 19.46 7.10
N TRP A 105 -2.47 19.92 6.59
CA TRP A 105 -2.61 21.26 6.03
C TRP A 105 -2.39 22.35 7.09
N LEU A 106 -3.01 22.23 8.27
CA LEU A 106 -2.83 23.16 9.39
C LEU A 106 -1.36 23.23 9.82
N LEU A 107 -0.70 22.08 10.00
CA LEU A 107 0.73 22.03 10.33
C LEU A 107 1.62 22.68 9.25
N GLY A 108 1.22 22.56 7.99
CA GLY A 108 1.85 23.24 6.86
C GLY A 108 1.72 24.76 6.94
N VAL A 109 0.49 25.26 7.13
CA VAL A 109 0.18 26.70 7.25
C VAL A 109 0.89 27.32 8.46
N LEU A 110 0.92 26.61 9.59
CA LEU A 110 1.62 27.03 10.81
C LEU A 110 3.16 26.90 10.73
N ARG A 111 3.69 26.42 9.60
CA ARG A 111 5.14 26.17 9.37
C ARG A 111 5.78 25.22 10.40
N LEU A 112 4.96 24.40 11.05
CA LEU A 112 5.39 23.40 12.04
C LEU A 112 6.08 22.20 11.39
N ALA A 113 5.99 22.04 10.06
CA ALA A 113 6.78 21.07 9.31
C ALA A 113 8.30 21.21 9.56
N SER A 114 8.78 22.41 9.92
CA SER A 114 10.17 22.66 10.28
C SER A 114 10.65 21.92 11.53
N VAL A 115 9.71 21.43 12.37
CA VAL A 115 9.98 20.66 13.58
C VAL A 115 10.29 19.20 13.26
N ALA A 116 9.83 18.68 12.11
CA ALA A 116 10.09 17.30 11.70
C ALA A 116 11.59 16.95 11.62
N ARG A 117 12.46 17.96 11.42
CA ARG A 117 13.92 17.80 11.42
C ARG A 117 14.51 17.37 12.77
N PHE A 118 13.76 17.54 13.86
CA PHE A 118 14.18 17.18 15.21
C PHE A 118 13.80 15.75 15.60
N LEU A 119 13.11 15.00 14.73
CA LEU A 119 12.78 13.62 15.00
C LEU A 119 14.07 12.79 15.06
N PRO A 120 14.38 12.11 16.18
CA PRO A 120 15.61 11.35 16.30
C PRO A 120 15.70 10.25 15.25
N ILE A 121 16.89 10.07 14.67
CA ILE A 121 17.15 9.03 13.65
C ILE A 121 16.86 7.63 14.19
N SER A 122 17.11 7.39 15.48
CA SER A 122 16.78 6.13 16.14
C SER A 122 15.27 5.83 16.10
N VAL A 123 14.42 6.85 16.26
CA VAL A 123 12.96 6.70 16.19
C VAL A 123 12.53 6.42 14.76
N THR A 124 13.07 7.12 13.76
CA THR A 124 12.70 6.90 12.36
C THR A 124 13.12 5.51 11.86
N HIS A 125 14.33 5.05 12.21
CA HIS A 125 14.81 3.71 11.86
C HIS A 125 14.03 2.61 12.60
N GLY A 126 13.82 2.75 13.91
CA GLY A 126 13.04 1.79 14.70
C GLY A 126 11.61 1.66 14.18
N PHE A 127 10.99 2.79 13.84
CA PHE A 127 9.66 2.82 13.25
C PHE A 127 9.61 2.16 11.87
N ALA A 128 10.57 2.48 10.98
CA ALA A 128 10.65 1.87 9.66
C ALA A 128 10.86 0.34 9.73
N ALA A 129 11.72 -0.13 10.65
CA ALA A 129 11.93 -1.55 10.90
C ALA A 129 10.65 -2.23 11.43
N GLY A 130 9.96 -1.60 12.38
CA GLY A 130 8.68 -2.11 12.90
C GLY A 130 7.58 -2.21 11.84
N VAL A 131 7.50 -1.21 10.96
CA VAL A 131 6.59 -1.20 9.79
C VAL A 131 6.95 -2.32 8.81
N GLY A 132 8.24 -2.49 8.51
CA GLY A 132 8.71 -3.59 7.64
C GLY A 132 8.39 -4.96 8.22
N LEU A 133 8.63 -5.18 9.51
CA LEU A 133 8.31 -6.42 10.19
C LEU A 133 6.80 -6.68 10.20
N SER A 134 5.98 -5.66 10.46
CA SER A 134 4.52 -5.76 10.45
C SER A 134 3.98 -6.17 9.08
N MET A 135 4.59 -5.66 8.00
CA MET A 135 4.26 -6.05 6.62
C MET A 135 4.54 -7.54 6.39
N VAL A 136 5.71 -8.04 6.80
CA VAL A 136 6.07 -9.46 6.66
C VAL A 136 5.13 -10.34 7.49
N VAL A 137 4.87 -9.97 8.74
CA VAL A 137 3.94 -10.69 9.61
C VAL A 137 2.53 -10.71 9.01
N GLY A 138 2.07 -9.60 8.43
CA GLY A 138 0.79 -9.52 7.74
C GLY A 138 0.69 -10.49 6.56
N GLN A 139 1.73 -10.55 5.72
CA GLN A 139 1.81 -11.49 4.59
C GLN A 139 1.84 -12.96 5.06
N VAL A 140 2.60 -13.26 6.10
CA VAL A 140 2.66 -14.62 6.66
C VAL A 140 1.31 -15.02 7.24
N ARG A 141 0.66 -14.15 8.02
CA ARG A 141 -0.67 -14.42 8.62
C ARG A 141 -1.76 -14.63 7.57
N SER A 142 -1.70 -13.91 6.45
CA SER A 142 -2.62 -14.10 5.32
C SER A 142 -2.26 -15.29 4.42
N GLY A 143 -1.24 -16.09 4.79
CA GLY A 143 -0.77 -17.22 4.01
C GLY A 143 -0.28 -16.81 2.62
N PHE A 144 0.38 -15.66 2.50
CA PHE A 144 0.80 -15.04 1.24
C PHE A 144 -0.34 -14.77 0.25
N GLY A 145 -1.55 -14.54 0.77
CA GLY A 145 -2.76 -14.30 -0.02
C GLY A 145 -3.63 -15.54 -0.25
N SER A 146 -3.29 -16.69 0.35
CA SER A 146 -4.19 -17.86 0.37
C SER A 146 -5.39 -17.69 1.30
N GLY A 147 -5.30 -16.77 2.27
CA GLY A 147 -6.39 -16.39 3.17
C GLY A 147 -6.03 -16.58 4.65
N ALA A 148 -5.31 -17.65 4.97
CA ALA A 148 -4.87 -17.93 6.35
C ALA A 148 -3.61 -18.80 6.39
N LEU A 149 -2.91 -18.74 7.53
CA LEU A 149 -1.87 -19.71 7.87
C LEU A 149 -2.44 -21.13 7.91
N GLY A 150 -1.82 -22.04 7.17
CA GLY A 150 -2.22 -23.45 7.11
C GLY A 150 -3.22 -23.80 6.02
N ASP A 151 -3.62 -22.85 5.15
CA ASP A 151 -4.39 -23.16 3.95
C ASP A 151 -3.61 -24.12 3.04
N ALA A 152 -4.28 -25.13 2.46
CA ALA A 152 -3.68 -26.07 1.53
C ALA A 152 -3.03 -25.39 0.31
N ARG A 153 -3.54 -24.22 -0.09
CA ARG A 153 -3.02 -23.42 -1.21
C ARG A 153 -1.81 -22.57 -0.82
N MET A 154 -1.52 -22.43 0.47
CA MET A 154 -0.46 -21.56 0.98
C MET A 154 0.90 -21.83 0.32
N GLY A 155 1.24 -23.10 0.08
CA GLY A 155 2.49 -23.47 -0.60
C GLY A 155 2.62 -22.87 -2.00
N TRP A 156 1.53 -22.89 -2.78
CA TRP A 156 1.50 -22.28 -4.12
C TRP A 156 1.58 -20.76 -4.07
N HIS A 157 0.88 -20.13 -3.13
CA HIS A 157 0.96 -18.68 -2.94
C HIS A 157 2.35 -18.22 -2.47
N ALA A 158 2.99 -18.97 -1.58
CA ALA A 158 4.35 -18.70 -1.14
C ALA A 158 5.35 -18.86 -2.30
N LEU A 159 5.20 -19.90 -3.13
CA LEU A 159 6.03 -20.11 -4.32
C LEU A 159 5.86 -18.96 -5.33
N ALA A 160 4.63 -18.52 -5.59
CA ALA A 160 4.37 -17.37 -6.46
C ALA A 160 5.00 -16.08 -5.90
N ALA A 161 4.88 -15.83 -4.59
CA ALA A 161 5.50 -14.67 -3.94
C ALA A 161 7.03 -14.70 -4.05
N LEU A 162 7.66 -15.85 -3.78
CA LEU A 162 9.10 -16.03 -3.92
C LEU A 162 9.56 -15.90 -5.38
N ALA A 163 8.77 -16.39 -6.35
CA ALA A 163 9.06 -16.22 -7.77
C ALA A 163 9.07 -14.75 -8.17
N VAL A 164 8.12 -13.94 -7.70
CA VAL A 164 8.12 -12.48 -7.94
C VAL A 164 9.38 -11.83 -7.37
N VAL A 165 9.75 -12.15 -6.12
CA VAL A 165 10.95 -11.60 -5.47
C VAL A 165 12.22 -11.99 -6.21
N GLY A 166 12.39 -13.29 -6.52
CA GLY A 166 13.55 -13.81 -7.22
C GLY A 166 13.70 -13.24 -8.64
N LEU A 167 12.60 -13.18 -9.39
CA LEU A 167 12.59 -12.60 -10.74
C LEU A 167 12.88 -11.10 -10.71
N ALA A 168 12.25 -10.34 -9.79
CA ALA A 168 12.51 -8.91 -9.65
C ALA A 168 13.98 -8.63 -9.28
N TRP A 169 14.55 -9.44 -8.39
CA TRP A 169 15.96 -9.33 -7.99
C TRP A 169 16.91 -9.64 -9.15
N TRP A 170 16.65 -10.71 -9.89
CA TRP A 170 17.43 -11.09 -11.07
C TRP A 170 17.35 -10.03 -12.18
N LEU A 171 16.14 -9.53 -12.49
CA LEU A 171 15.92 -8.47 -13.47
C LEU A 171 16.64 -7.18 -13.09
N ARG A 172 16.66 -6.83 -11.80
CA ARG A 172 17.42 -5.68 -11.30
C ARG A 172 18.92 -5.83 -11.55
N GLY A 173 19.46 -7.04 -11.37
CA GLY A 173 20.88 -7.32 -11.65
C GLY A 173 21.22 -7.28 -13.14
N ARG A 174 20.36 -7.87 -13.99
CA ARG A 174 20.59 -7.98 -15.44
C ARG A 174 20.32 -6.68 -16.19
N TRP A 175 19.29 -5.94 -15.82
CA TRP A 175 18.80 -4.73 -16.47
C TRP A 175 18.42 -3.65 -15.45
N PRO A 176 19.41 -2.97 -14.84
CA PRO A 176 19.18 -2.02 -13.75
C PRO A 176 18.35 -0.78 -14.14
N ARG A 177 18.20 -0.50 -15.44
CA ARG A 177 17.39 0.61 -15.97
C ARG A 177 15.92 0.24 -16.20
N THR A 178 15.56 -1.05 -16.07
CA THR A 178 14.20 -1.53 -16.28
C THR A 178 13.47 -1.71 -14.95
N PRO A 179 12.17 -1.40 -14.87
CA PRO A 179 11.39 -1.58 -13.66
C PRO A 179 11.10 -3.07 -13.44
N GLY A 180 12.01 -3.76 -12.75
CA GLY A 180 11.97 -5.22 -12.55
C GLY A 180 10.76 -5.72 -11.76
N LEU A 181 10.11 -4.88 -10.95
CA LEU A 181 8.97 -5.30 -10.12
C LEU A 181 7.70 -5.52 -10.94
N LEU A 182 7.30 -4.55 -11.78
CA LEU A 182 6.09 -4.68 -12.60
C LEU A 182 6.20 -5.84 -13.58
N THR A 183 7.36 -6.00 -14.21
CA THR A 183 7.62 -7.10 -15.14
C THR A 183 7.58 -8.44 -14.42
N ALA A 184 8.20 -8.56 -13.23
CA ALA A 184 8.13 -9.78 -12.44
C ALA A 184 6.69 -10.13 -12.04
N VAL A 185 5.92 -9.15 -11.56
CA VAL A 185 4.51 -9.35 -11.20
C VAL A 185 3.69 -9.78 -12.41
N ALA A 186 3.85 -9.13 -13.56
CA ALA A 186 3.10 -9.46 -14.77
C ALA A 186 3.41 -10.87 -15.29
N VAL A 187 4.70 -11.25 -15.32
CA VAL A 187 5.14 -12.58 -15.77
C VAL A 187 4.61 -13.68 -14.84
N VAL A 188 4.73 -13.50 -13.53
CA VAL A 188 4.25 -14.48 -12.55
C VAL A 188 2.73 -14.57 -12.56
N ALA A 189 2.02 -13.43 -12.65
CA ALA A 189 0.56 -13.43 -12.76
C ALA A 189 0.08 -14.16 -14.02
N LEU A 190 0.73 -13.96 -15.17
CA LEU A 190 0.41 -14.66 -16.41
C LEU A 190 0.68 -16.17 -16.28
N ALA A 191 1.83 -16.55 -15.72
CA ALA A 191 2.18 -17.95 -15.52
C ALA A 191 1.18 -18.66 -14.60
N VAL A 192 0.73 -18.00 -13.53
CA VAL A 192 -0.31 -18.52 -12.63
C VAL A 192 -1.68 -18.59 -13.31
N ALA A 193 -2.04 -17.63 -14.15
CA ALA A 193 -3.31 -17.64 -14.87
C ALA A 193 -3.41 -18.72 -15.95
N LEU A 194 -2.27 -19.20 -16.45
CA LEU A 194 -2.17 -20.24 -17.48
C LEU A 194 -2.01 -21.66 -16.91
N ALA A 195 -1.75 -21.80 -15.61
CA ALA A 195 -1.56 -23.06 -14.91
C ALA A 195 -2.89 -23.57 -14.30
#